data_AF-A0A0C5W0A2-F1
#
_entry.id   AF-A0A0C5W0A2-F1
#
_cell.length_a   1.000
_cell.length_b   1.000
_cell.length_c   1.000
_cell.angle_alpha   90.00
_cell.angle_beta   90.00
_cell.angle_gamma   90.00
#
_symmetry.space_group_name_H-M   'P 1'
#
loop_
_entity.id
_entity.type
_entity.pdbx_description
1 polymer ?
#
loop_
_entity_poly.entity_id
_entity_poly.type
_entity_poly.pdbx_seq_one_letter_code
_entity_poly.pdbx_strand_id
1 'polypeptide(L)'
;MIQTKPDVNDYVALFQRYGKDLGSIYREPDDDRYALLFEQIIRLLTKPSHFNLSLPAPFRTTAHRYRDGHPPTLEHLKDPANRHFMLCDLHDIIMLKGGLAAKRKEPS
;
A
#
# COMPACT_ATOMS: atom_id res chain seq x y z
N MET A 1 4.54 18.05 17.34
CA MET A 1 4.47 16.64 16.87
C MET A 1 5.23 16.57 15.56
N ILE A 2 6.32 15.80 15.46
CA ILE A 2 7.07 15.68 14.21
C ILE A 2 6.19 14.85 13.27
N GLN A 3 5.52 15.52 12.35
CA GLN A 3 4.70 14.87 11.34
C GLN A 3 5.66 14.25 10.32
N THR A 4 6.10 13.02 10.59
CA THR A 4 6.91 12.25 9.64
C THR A 4 6.05 11.96 8.42
N LYS A 5 6.36 12.62 7.31
CA LYS A 5 5.73 12.39 6.01
C LYS A 5 6.07 10.95 5.60
N PRO A 6 5.10 10.10 5.20
CA PRO A 6 5.38 8.70 4.93
C PRO A 6 6.43 8.52 3.83
N ASP A 7 7.39 7.63 4.08
CA ASP A 7 8.42 7.22 3.14
C ASP A 7 8.34 5.72 2.83
N VAL A 8 9.21 5.24 1.93
CA VAL A 8 9.21 3.84 1.48
C VAL A 8 9.34 2.82 2.62
N ASN A 9 10.07 3.16 3.69
CA ASN A 9 10.31 2.25 4.82
C ASN A 9 9.05 2.04 5.65
N ASP A 10 8.19 3.07 5.77
CA ASP A 10 6.89 2.92 6.47
C ASP A 10 6.03 1.85 5.78
N TYR A 11 5.99 1.86 4.45
CA TYR A 11 5.25 0.87 3.68
C TYR A 11 5.90 -0.51 3.77
N VAL A 12 7.23 -0.60 3.61
CA VAL A 12 7.96 -1.88 3.72
C VAL A 12 7.75 -2.51 5.11
N ALA A 13 7.83 -1.71 6.18
CA ALA A 13 7.60 -2.18 7.54
C ALA A 13 6.17 -2.70 7.74
N LEU A 14 5.16 -2.04 7.15
CA LEU A 14 3.79 -2.55 7.16
C LEU A 14 3.68 -3.88 6.43
N PHE A 15 4.15 -3.99 5.20
CA PHE A 15 4.07 -5.25 4.45
C PHE A 15 4.82 -6.41 5.14
N GLN A 16 6.01 -6.15 5.71
CA GLN A 16 6.78 -7.15 6.46
C GLN A 16 6.05 -7.68 7.70
N ARG A 17 5.25 -6.85 8.37
CA ARG A 17 4.49 -7.27 9.56
C ARG A 17 3.38 -8.27 9.25
N TYR A 18 2.87 -8.27 8.03
CA TYR A 18 1.79 -9.18 7.61
C TYR A 18 2.32 -10.41 6.86
N GLY A 19 3.63 -10.53 6.65
CA GLY A 19 4.24 -11.80 6.24
C GLY A 19 5.73 -11.69 5.89
N LYS A 20 6.53 -12.63 6.41
CA LYS A 20 7.86 -12.96 5.85
C LYS A 20 7.75 -13.58 4.45
N ASP A 21 6.55 -14.03 4.08
CA ASP A 21 6.23 -14.71 2.82
C ASP A 21 4.96 -14.07 2.23
N LEU A 22 5.13 -12.92 1.57
CA LEU A 22 4.06 -12.22 0.85
C LEU A 22 3.45 -13.08 -0.28
N GLY A 23 4.05 -14.23 -0.62
CA GLY A 23 3.41 -15.27 -1.43
C GLY A 23 2.06 -15.76 -0.86
N SER A 24 1.83 -15.56 0.44
CA SER A 24 0.57 -15.86 1.13
C SER A 24 -0.50 -14.79 0.93
N ILE A 25 -0.12 -13.56 0.57
CA ILE A 25 -1.07 -12.55 0.09
C ILE A 25 -1.68 -13.13 -1.19
N TYR A 26 -0.89 -13.47 -2.20
CA TYR A 26 -1.38 -14.00 -3.48
C TYR A 26 -2.20 -15.31 -3.46
N ARG A 27 -2.42 -15.98 -2.32
CA ARG A 27 -3.13 -17.27 -2.26
C ARG A 27 -4.57 -17.20 -1.77
N GLU A 28 -4.96 -16.21 -0.96
CA GLU A 28 -6.25 -16.23 -0.26
C GLU A 28 -6.94 -14.85 -0.31
N PRO A 29 -7.76 -14.58 -1.34
CA PRO A 29 -8.40 -13.28 -1.53
C PRO A 29 -9.56 -13.00 -0.54
N ASP A 30 -10.14 -14.02 0.08
CA ASP A 30 -11.31 -13.92 0.98
C ASP A 30 -10.96 -13.64 2.45
N ASP A 31 -9.69 -13.30 2.73
CA ASP A 31 -9.25 -13.22 4.11
C ASP A 31 -9.28 -11.81 4.70
N ASP A 32 -10.17 -11.60 5.68
CA ASP A 32 -10.25 -10.39 6.49
C ASP A 32 -8.96 -10.07 7.25
N ARG A 33 -7.98 -11.00 7.34
CA ARG A 33 -6.62 -10.76 7.83
C ARG A 33 -5.98 -9.51 7.20
N TYR A 34 -6.28 -9.22 5.94
CA TYR A 34 -5.72 -8.08 5.21
C TYR A 34 -6.55 -6.79 5.32
N ALA A 35 -7.74 -6.83 5.93
CA ALA A 35 -8.58 -5.65 6.11
C ALA A 35 -7.86 -4.56 6.94
N LEU A 36 -7.16 -4.95 8.01
CA LEU A 36 -6.41 -4.01 8.83
C LEU A 36 -5.19 -3.43 8.08
N LEU A 37 -4.49 -4.26 7.31
CA LEU A 37 -3.38 -3.80 6.46
C LEU A 37 -3.88 -2.80 5.43
N PHE A 38 -4.99 -3.10 4.77
CA PHE A 38 -5.64 -2.21 3.82
C PHE A 38 -5.95 -0.84 4.47
N GLU A 39 -6.61 -0.83 5.62
CA GLU A 39 -6.90 0.41 6.36
C GLU A 39 -5.63 1.22 6.71
N GLN A 40 -4.56 0.54 7.12
CA GLN A 40 -3.28 1.19 7.41
C GLN A 40 -2.64 1.79 6.15
N ILE A 41 -2.71 1.09 5.02
CA ILE A 41 -2.23 1.57 3.73
C ILE A 41 -3.03 2.79 3.25
N ILE A 42 -4.36 2.78 3.35
CA ILE A 42 -5.19 3.95 3.03
C ILE A 42 -4.76 5.16 3.87
N ARG A 43 -4.52 4.98 5.17
CA ARG A 43 -4.04 6.05 6.06
C ARG A 43 -2.66 6.57 5.68
N LEU A 44 -1.77 5.73 5.13
CA LEU A 44 -0.48 6.22 4.61
C LEU A 44 -0.67 6.99 3.30
N LEU A 45 -1.43 6.44 2.35
CA LEU A 45 -1.64 7.03 1.02
C LEU A 45 -2.35 8.39 1.06
N THR A 46 -3.17 8.64 2.08
CA THR A 46 -3.91 9.90 2.27
C THR A 46 -3.06 11.01 2.90
N LYS A 47 -1.87 10.71 3.41
CA LYS A 47 -0.95 11.70 3.97
C LYS A 47 -0.13 12.37 2.85
N PRO A 48 0.19 13.67 2.98
CA PRO A 48 1.09 14.32 2.03
C PRO A 48 2.52 13.81 2.20
N SER A 49 3.10 13.22 1.15
CA SER A 49 4.53 12.90 1.10
C SER A 49 5.10 12.85 -0.32
N HIS A 50 6.40 13.10 -0.44
CA HIS A 50 7.09 13.02 -1.73
C HIS A 50 7.07 11.58 -2.27
N PHE A 51 7.19 10.59 -1.39
CA PHE A 51 7.09 9.19 -1.78
C PHE A 51 5.70 8.86 -2.32
N ASN A 52 4.63 9.28 -1.63
CA ASN A 52 3.26 9.08 -2.09
C ASN A 52 3.05 9.72 -3.46
N LEU A 53 3.56 10.94 -3.67
CA LEU A 53 3.52 11.63 -4.97
C LEU A 53 4.25 10.87 -6.09
N SER A 54 5.27 10.08 -5.75
CA SER A 54 6.01 9.24 -6.70
C SER A 54 5.29 7.94 -7.09
N LEU A 55 4.25 7.53 -6.36
CA LEU A 55 3.40 6.38 -6.68
C LEU A 55 2.41 6.74 -7.81
N PRO A 56 1.86 5.75 -8.53
CA PRO A 56 0.78 6.01 -9.47
C PRO A 56 -0.39 6.74 -8.83
N ALA A 57 -0.93 7.74 -9.54
CA ALA A 57 -2.05 8.56 -9.07
C ALA A 57 -3.30 7.76 -8.64
N PRO A 58 -3.64 6.60 -9.25
CA PRO A 58 -4.79 5.81 -8.83
C PRO A 58 -4.75 5.40 -7.36
N PHE A 59 -3.61 5.00 -6.79
CA PHE A 59 -3.54 4.61 -5.37
C PHE A 59 -3.93 5.75 -4.44
N ARG A 60 -3.39 6.95 -4.69
CA ARG A 60 -3.73 8.14 -3.90
C ARG A 60 -5.19 8.52 -4.09
N THR A 61 -5.66 8.52 -5.34
CA THR A 61 -7.04 8.91 -5.69
C THR A 61 -8.04 7.97 -5.02
N THR A 62 -7.82 6.67 -5.11
CA THR A 62 -8.63 5.64 -4.46
C THR A 62 -8.61 5.80 -2.94
N ALA A 63 -7.44 6.03 -2.33
CA ALA A 63 -7.35 6.21 -0.89
C ALA A 63 -8.08 7.46 -0.38
N HIS A 64 -7.98 8.58 -1.09
CA HIS A 64 -8.75 9.78 -0.77
C HIS A 64 -10.25 9.55 -0.94
N ARG A 65 -10.68 8.96 -2.05
CA ARG A 65 -12.10 8.63 -2.30
C ARG A 65 -12.67 7.68 -1.25
N TYR A 66 -11.92 6.66 -0.86
CA TYR A 66 -12.32 5.73 0.19
C TYR A 66 -12.48 6.44 1.55
N ARG A 67 -11.47 7.22 1.96
CA ARG A 67 -11.52 8.02 3.20
C ARG A 67 -12.70 9.00 3.22
N ASP A 68 -12.97 9.63 2.08
CA ASP A 68 -14.02 10.65 1.94
C ASP A 68 -15.41 10.03 1.71
N GLY A 69 -15.52 8.69 1.72
CA GLY A 69 -16.79 7.98 1.65
C GLY A 69 -17.44 7.94 0.26
N HIS A 70 -16.66 8.07 -0.81
CA HIS A 70 -17.17 8.09 -2.19
C HIS A 70 -17.90 6.77 -2.52
N PRO A 71 -19.23 6.77 -2.78
CA PRO A 71 -20.02 5.54 -2.80
C PRO A 71 -19.56 4.48 -3.80
N PRO A 72 -19.22 4.83 -5.06
CA PRO A 72 -18.69 3.84 -6.01
C PRO A 72 -17.37 3.18 -5.55
N THR A 73 -16.53 3.95 -4.86
CA THR A 73 -15.24 3.46 -4.35
C THR A 73 -15.45 2.54 -3.14
N LEU A 74 -16.36 2.91 -2.23
CA LEU A 74 -16.74 2.05 -1.12
C LEU A 74 -17.36 0.74 -1.63
N GLU A 75 -18.29 0.81 -2.58
CA GLU A 75 -18.95 -0.38 -3.11
C GLU A 75 -17.94 -1.35 -3.73
N HIS A 76 -17.01 -0.82 -4.53
CA HIS A 76 -15.94 -1.62 -5.11
C HIS A 76 -15.03 -2.26 -4.04
N LEU A 77 -14.66 -1.51 -3.00
CA LEU A 77 -13.71 -1.95 -1.97
C LEU A 77 -14.33 -2.71 -0.80
N LYS A 78 -15.66 -2.92 -0.79
CA LYS A 78 -16.31 -3.88 0.12
C LYS A 78 -15.84 -5.31 -0.15
N ASP A 79 -15.58 -5.62 -1.41
CA ASP A 79 -15.06 -6.91 -1.83
C ASP A 79 -13.61 -7.13 -1.32
N PRO A 80 -13.36 -8.17 -0.49
CA PRO A 80 -12.01 -8.55 -0.08
C PRO A 80 -11.02 -8.70 -1.25
N ALA A 81 -11.45 -9.28 -2.38
CA ALA A 81 -10.59 -9.50 -3.53
C ALA A 81 -10.10 -8.17 -4.14
N ASN A 82 -10.96 -7.15 -4.23
CA ASN A 82 -10.56 -5.84 -4.77
C ASN A 82 -9.54 -5.13 -3.85
N ARG A 83 -9.73 -5.21 -2.53
CA ARG A 83 -8.74 -4.73 -1.55
C ARG A 83 -7.42 -5.47 -1.71
N HIS A 84 -7.50 -6.79 -1.89
CA HIS A 84 -6.37 -7.67 -2.08
C HIS A 84 -5.55 -7.32 -3.33
N PHE A 85 -6.19 -7.17 -4.48
CA PHE A 85 -5.52 -6.77 -5.72
C PHE A 85 -4.79 -5.44 -5.58
N MET A 86 -5.43 -4.44 -4.97
CA MET A 86 -4.79 -3.14 -4.71
C MET A 86 -3.54 -3.28 -3.82
N LEU A 87 -3.58 -4.15 -2.81
CA LEU A 87 -2.43 -4.40 -1.94
C LEU A 87 -1.27 -5.07 -2.68
N CYS A 88 -1.55 -6.05 -3.54
CA CYS A 88 -0.55 -6.71 -4.40
C CYS A 88 0.13 -5.71 -5.35
N ASP A 89 -0.66 -4.95 -6.11
CA ASP A 89 -0.13 -3.97 -7.07
C ASP A 89 0.74 -2.92 -6.37
N LEU A 90 0.29 -2.45 -5.21
CA LEU A 90 1.02 -1.47 -4.43
C LEU A 90 2.34 -2.07 -3.89
N HIS A 91 2.28 -3.29 -3.37
CA HIS A 91 3.45 -4.01 -2.87
C HIS A 91 4.54 -4.14 -3.95
N ASP A 92 4.17 -4.57 -5.15
CA ASP A 92 5.11 -4.73 -6.26
C ASP A 92 5.80 -3.41 -6.61
N ILE A 93 5.05 -2.31 -6.64
CA ILE A 93 5.60 -0.98 -6.91
C ILE A 93 6.54 -0.51 -5.79
N ILE A 94 6.20 -0.78 -4.53
CA ILE A 94 7.06 -0.45 -3.39
C ILE A 94 8.34 -1.28 -3.44
N MET A 95 8.25 -2.57 -3.72
CA MET A 95 9.42 -3.44 -3.83
C MET A 95 10.28 -3.10 -5.04
N LEU A 96 9.69 -2.66 -6.16
CA LEU A 96 10.44 -2.11 -7.28
C LEU A 96 11.15 -0.82 -6.87
N LYS A 97 10.46 0.14 -6.25
CA LYS A 97 11.05 1.45 -5.87
C LYS A 97 12.06 1.34 -4.71
N GLY A 98 11.83 0.44 -3.76
CA GLY A 98 12.74 0.13 -2.64
C GLY A 98 13.90 -0.78 -3.07
N GLY A 99 13.66 -1.77 -3.93
CA GLY A 99 14.67 -2.67 -4.50
C GLY A 99 15.59 -1.97 -5.50
N LEU A 100 15.08 -1.04 -6.30
CA LEU A 100 15.90 -0.16 -7.14
C LEU A 100 16.75 0.81 -6.30
N ALA A 101 16.26 1.23 -5.13
CA ALA A 101 17.05 2.04 -4.19
C ALA A 101 18.15 1.21 -3.50
N ALA A 102 17.92 -0.07 -3.23
CA ALA A 102 18.93 -1.01 -2.74
C ALA A 102 20.02 -1.29 -3.78
N LYS A 103 19.64 -1.53 -5.05
CA LYS A 103 20.57 -1.77 -6.17
C LYS A 103 21.44 -0.56 -6.52
N ARG A 104 21.02 0.66 -6.15
CA ARG A 104 21.79 1.90 -6.33
C ARG A 104 22.84 2.13 -5.23
N LYS A 105 22.85 1.30 -4.17
CA LYS A 105 23.84 1.34 -3.08
C LYS A 105 24.88 0.22 -3.18
N GLU A 106 24.79 -0.67 -4.17
CA GLU A 106 25.86 -1.62 -4.47
C GLU A 106 26.98 -0.90 -5.25
N PRO A 107 28.20 -0.80 -4.72
CA PRO A 107 29.33 -0.30 -5.51
C PRO A 107 29.61 -1.30 -6.64
N SER A 108 29.82 -0.77 -7.85
CA SER A 108 30.35 -1.55 -8.99
C SER A 108 31.75 -2.07 -8.72
#